data_AF-A0AAV8H894-F1
#
_entry.id   AF-A0AAV8H894-F1
#
_cell.length_a   1.000
_cell.length_b   1.000
_cell.length_c   1.000
_cell.angle_alpha   90.00
_cell.angle_beta   90.00
_cell.angle_gamma   90.00
#
_symmetry.space_group_name_H-M   'P 1'
#
loop_
_entity.id
_entity.type
_entity.pdbx_description
1 polymer ?
#
loop_
_entity_poly.entity_id
_entity_poly.type
_entity_poly.pdbx_seq_one_letter_code
_entity_poly.pdbx_strand_id
1 'polypeptide(L)'
;MEEPDSTSPPSSPAAAASPSPTLPRRKRRKKQFPGMIPLSRVRILRNPPSSSSSERPQPQQALLYDPPPPRSAAIRRRGRPPSSALRLSRDLDVEALIAAAAGFPIDSLTEEEIHDAVIPSLGGTAQVSYIAVRNHIVSRWRSDPSLWLTESQALESIRAEHHGLVVVAYSFLLRHGYINFGLAPAILSAPPRQPPSLPAPAVIIIGAGLAGLSAARHLLSLGFKVAVLEGRCRPGGRVYTKRMHSSSAEFPNVTAAVDLGGSVLTGINGNPLAVLARQLGLPLHKVRDICPLYLPDGRPVDSDIDDRMEATYNQILEKVCQLRQTVCDELGAAVDASLGTALEVFGKAHEIATSGEERMLFDWHLANLEYANAALLSDLSMVFWDQDDPYEMGGDHCFIPGGNGRFVHALAENIPIFYGRTVTSVNYGCDGVLVYSNTGQAFRGDMALCTVPLGVLKKGSIQFKPELPVKKQEAIKRLGFGLLNKVALLFPYTFWDSSRDTFGHLTENSNQRGEFFLFYSYTSVAGGPLLIALVAGESAIEFEKTPPKDCVEKCLEVHCLLHWQQQCPPNVWAERIIVMSFFNFGRLALLHFMRLGLLELCEYIECKSEVSLCCVTQCVGRLYYVISEKESLI
;
A
#
# COMPACT_ATOMS: atom_id res chain seq x y z
N MET A 1 20.44 41.03 -62.90
CA MET A 1 19.14 41.56 -62.44
C MET A 1 18.95 41.06 -61.01
N GLU A 2 19.71 41.47 -59.99
CA GLU A 2 20.14 42.82 -59.56
C GLU A 2 19.01 43.84 -59.58
N GLU A 3 18.40 44.09 -58.41
CA GLU A 3 18.24 45.40 -57.74
C GLU A 3 17.42 45.26 -56.42
N PRO A 4 17.40 46.23 -55.47
CA PRO A 4 18.35 46.26 -54.35
C PRO A 4 17.72 46.48 -52.94
N ASP A 5 18.63 46.52 -51.97
CA ASP A 5 18.49 46.85 -50.55
C ASP A 5 18.47 48.39 -50.33
N SER A 6 17.67 48.91 -49.38
CA SER A 6 17.99 50.14 -48.61
C SER A 6 16.99 50.49 -47.50
N THR A 7 17.45 50.31 -46.25
CA THR A 7 17.46 51.29 -45.13
C THR A 7 16.18 51.89 -44.52
N SER A 8 16.10 51.67 -43.19
CA SER A 8 15.30 52.29 -42.11
C SER A 8 15.34 53.82 -41.99
N PRO A 9 14.36 54.44 -41.27
CA PRO A 9 14.69 55.16 -40.00
C PRO A 9 13.51 55.20 -38.98
N PRO A 10 13.57 55.93 -37.84
CA PRO A 10 14.50 55.81 -36.71
C PRO A 10 13.78 55.58 -35.35
N SER A 11 14.56 55.15 -34.35
CA SER A 11 14.17 54.97 -32.94
C SER A 11 14.18 56.27 -32.12
N SER A 12 13.27 56.42 -31.15
CA SER A 12 13.31 57.35 -29.99
C SER A 12 12.20 56.95 -28.97
N PRO A 13 12.27 57.32 -27.66
CA PRO A 13 12.89 56.51 -26.62
C PRO A 13 11.91 56.11 -25.49
N ALA A 14 12.40 55.23 -24.61
CA ALA A 14 11.73 54.73 -23.41
C ALA A 14 11.14 55.83 -22.51
N ALA A 15 9.87 55.70 -22.17
CA ALA A 15 9.22 56.38 -21.05
C ALA A 15 8.88 55.36 -19.97
N ALA A 16 9.50 55.54 -18.81
CA ALA A 16 9.19 54.80 -17.59
C ALA A 16 7.75 55.10 -17.16
N ALA A 17 6.91 54.06 -17.07
CA ALA A 17 5.60 54.13 -16.43
C ALA A 17 5.66 53.41 -15.08
N SER A 18 5.33 54.20 -14.06
CA SER A 18 5.27 53.92 -12.63
C SER A 18 4.33 52.76 -12.26
N PRO A 19 4.58 52.09 -11.12
CA PRO A 19 3.74 50.99 -10.65
C PRO A 19 2.36 51.49 -10.23
N SER A 20 1.33 50.78 -10.69
CA SER A 20 -0.07 50.96 -10.34
C SER A 20 -0.32 50.73 -8.83
N PRO A 21 -1.28 51.45 -8.23
CA PRO A 21 -1.47 51.49 -6.78
C PRO A 21 -2.01 50.15 -6.26
N THR A 22 -1.26 49.53 -5.36
CA THR A 22 -1.69 48.39 -4.55
C THR A 22 -2.91 48.76 -3.71
N LEU A 23 -4.04 48.11 -3.99
CA LEU A 23 -5.22 48.11 -3.12
C LEU A 23 -4.84 47.56 -1.74
N PRO A 24 -5.34 48.16 -0.63
CA PRO A 24 -4.95 47.75 0.71
C PRO A 24 -5.47 46.34 1.00
N ARG A 25 -4.54 45.40 1.19
CA ARG A 25 -4.81 44.08 1.77
C ARG A 25 -5.57 44.26 3.08
N ARG A 26 -6.87 43.96 3.07
CA ARG A 26 -7.71 43.81 4.26
C ARG A 26 -7.05 42.75 5.15
N LYS A 27 -6.41 43.17 6.25
CA LYS A 27 -5.92 42.27 7.31
C LYS A 27 -7.11 41.50 7.88
N ARG A 28 -7.32 40.26 7.43
CA ARG A 28 -8.18 39.31 8.15
C ARG A 28 -7.55 39.12 9.53
N ARG A 29 -8.26 39.58 10.57
CA ARG A 29 -7.94 39.28 11.98
C ARG A 29 -7.85 37.75 12.12
N LYS A 30 -6.67 37.23 12.44
CA LYS A 30 -6.51 35.85 12.93
C LYS A 30 -7.32 35.74 14.22
N LYS A 31 -8.45 35.02 14.19
CA LYS A 31 -9.05 34.50 15.42
C LYS A 31 -8.08 33.44 15.96
N GLN A 32 -7.43 33.74 17.07
CA GLN A 32 -6.68 32.75 17.84
C GLN A 32 -7.70 31.86 18.56
N PHE A 33 -7.72 30.57 18.21
CA PHE A 33 -8.36 29.54 19.04
C PHE A 33 -7.38 29.14 20.15
N PRO A 34 -7.83 29.02 21.41
CA PRO A 34 -6.97 28.62 22.52
C PRO A 34 -6.62 27.14 22.38
N GLY A 35 -5.35 26.81 22.09
CA GLY A 35 -4.88 25.42 22.01
C GLY A 35 -3.67 25.15 21.11
N MET A 36 -3.28 26.06 20.21
CA MET A 36 -2.10 25.86 19.35
C MET A 36 -0.78 26.30 20.01
N ILE A 37 0.19 25.38 20.09
CA ILE A 37 1.60 25.69 20.34
C ILE A 37 2.27 26.08 18.99
N PRO A 38 2.95 27.23 18.88
CA PRO A 38 3.65 27.63 17.65
C PRO A 38 4.87 26.74 17.32
N LEU A 39 5.00 26.35 16.05
CA LEU A 39 6.18 25.72 15.44
C LEU A 39 7.39 26.67 15.35
N SER A 40 7.96 27.06 16.49
CA SER A 40 9.25 27.76 16.54
C SER A 40 10.17 27.36 17.70
N ARG A 41 9.98 26.16 18.27
CA ARG A 41 10.94 25.58 19.23
C ARG A 41 11.15 24.08 18.99
N VAL A 42 11.82 23.74 17.88
CA VAL A 42 12.58 22.49 17.78
C VAL A 42 14.05 22.90 17.63
N ARG A 43 14.78 22.93 18.76
CA ARG A 43 16.24 22.98 18.73
C ARG A 43 16.73 21.58 18.41
N ILE A 44 17.28 21.43 17.21
CA ILE A 44 18.10 20.30 16.79
C ILE A 44 19.31 20.23 17.74
N LEU A 45 19.37 19.21 18.58
CA LEU A 45 20.61 18.87 19.30
C LEU A 45 21.49 18.07 18.34
N ARG A 46 22.43 18.77 17.69
CA ARG A 46 23.60 18.14 17.06
C ARG A 46 24.62 17.83 18.16
N ASN A 47 25.09 16.59 18.25
CA ASN A 47 26.30 16.26 19.00
C ASN A 47 27.53 16.83 18.24
N PRO A 48 28.46 17.53 18.91
CA PRO A 48 29.75 17.88 18.33
C PRO A 48 30.78 16.74 18.54
N PRO A 49 31.85 16.69 17.71
CA PRO A 49 32.86 15.64 17.75
C PRO A 49 33.85 15.84 18.89
N SER A 50 34.49 14.73 19.27
CA SER A 50 35.58 14.64 20.24
C SER A 50 36.88 15.26 19.73
N SER A 51 37.50 16.16 20.51
CA SER A 51 38.96 16.38 20.51
C SER A 51 39.43 17.14 21.76
N SER A 52 40.27 16.46 22.54
CA SER A 52 41.45 16.89 23.32
C SER A 52 41.59 18.27 24.00
N SER A 53 42.00 18.17 25.28
CA SER A 53 43.02 18.94 26.05
C SER A 53 42.75 20.37 26.58
N SER A 54 42.87 20.47 27.92
CA SER A 54 43.53 21.51 28.77
C SER A 54 43.01 22.97 28.64
N GLU A 55 42.70 23.79 29.67
CA GLU A 55 43.24 24.03 31.02
C GLU A 55 42.17 24.76 31.91
N ARG A 56 42.42 24.86 33.23
CA ARG A 56 41.86 25.84 34.19
C ARG A 56 43.05 26.75 34.66
N PRO A 57 42.92 27.90 35.40
CA PRO A 57 41.78 28.42 36.22
C PRO A 57 41.54 29.97 36.30
N GLN A 58 40.29 30.36 36.67
CA GLN A 58 39.84 31.47 37.59
C GLN A 58 40.39 32.95 37.47
N PRO A 59 39.96 33.93 38.32
CA PRO A 59 38.65 34.62 38.43
C PRO A 59 38.80 36.18 38.48
N GLN A 60 37.73 37.00 38.40
CA GLN A 60 37.71 38.35 39.02
C GLN A 60 36.33 39.05 39.07
N GLN A 61 36.26 40.05 39.96
CA GLN A 61 35.14 40.61 40.72
C GLN A 61 34.38 41.80 40.11
N ALA A 62 33.13 41.94 40.55
CA ALA A 62 32.30 43.10 40.94
C ALA A 62 32.59 44.54 40.42
N LEU A 63 31.54 45.29 40.00
CA LEU A 63 30.85 46.36 40.76
C LEU A 63 29.87 47.23 39.90
N LEU A 64 28.67 47.46 40.46
CA LEU A 64 27.80 48.67 40.53
C LEU A 64 27.27 49.41 39.26
N TYR A 65 25.93 49.56 39.14
CA TYR A 65 25.17 50.84 39.17
C TYR A 65 23.62 50.64 39.12
N ASP A 66 22.90 51.70 39.49
CA ASP A 66 21.58 51.87 40.16
C ASP A 66 20.21 51.47 39.50
N PRO A 67 19.07 51.47 40.27
CA PRO A 67 17.77 50.89 39.89
C PRO A 67 16.69 51.89 39.43
N PRO A 68 15.61 51.41 38.76
CA PRO A 68 14.27 52.03 38.89
C PRO A 68 13.09 51.01 38.94
N PRO A 69 11.82 51.46 39.05
CA PRO A 69 10.91 51.45 40.21
C PRO A 69 9.98 50.21 40.32
N PRO A 70 9.17 50.04 41.40
CA PRO A 70 8.40 48.82 41.62
C PRO A 70 7.13 48.78 40.75
N ARG A 71 6.89 47.66 40.07
CA ARG A 71 5.60 47.36 39.43
C ARG A 71 5.13 45.95 39.79
N SER A 72 4.02 45.95 40.53
CA SER A 72 2.95 44.95 40.71
C SER A 72 3.27 43.46 40.48
N ALA A 73 2.97 42.69 41.52
CA ALA A 73 2.96 41.23 41.55
C ALA A 73 2.21 40.62 40.35
N ALA A 74 2.95 39.96 39.46
CA ALA A 74 2.42 39.00 38.51
C ALA A 74 2.92 37.61 38.91
N ILE A 75 2.02 36.78 39.41
CA ILE A 75 2.24 35.37 39.75
C ILE A 75 2.72 34.64 38.48
N ARG A 76 4.02 34.35 38.40
CA ARG A 76 4.57 33.39 37.43
C ARG A 76 4.11 32.00 37.83
N ARG A 77 3.01 31.51 37.24
CA ARG A 77 2.68 30.08 37.24
C ARG A 77 3.79 29.34 36.48
N ARG A 78 4.75 28.76 37.20
CA ARG A 78 5.59 27.68 36.69
C ARG A 78 4.65 26.54 36.29
N GLY A 79 4.55 26.25 35.00
CA GLY A 79 3.83 25.06 34.53
C GLY A 79 4.45 23.83 35.19
N ARG A 80 3.65 23.09 35.96
CA ARG A 80 4.01 21.75 36.43
C ARG A 80 4.31 20.89 35.20
N PRO A 81 5.36 20.06 35.20
CA PRO A 81 5.47 19.00 34.20
C PRO A 81 4.19 18.15 34.27
N PRO A 82 3.70 17.61 33.13
CA PRO A 82 2.51 16.76 33.15
C PRO A 82 2.73 15.61 34.14
N SER A 83 1.71 15.29 34.92
CA SER A 83 1.76 14.22 35.92
C SER A 83 2.16 12.90 35.26
N SER A 84 2.82 12.02 35.99
CA SER A 84 3.22 10.69 35.51
C SER A 84 2.05 9.90 34.91
N ALA A 85 0.85 10.06 35.47
CA ALA A 85 -0.37 9.43 34.97
C ALA A 85 -0.79 9.90 33.56
N LEU A 86 -0.67 11.20 33.26
CA LEU A 86 -1.00 11.76 31.94
C LEU A 86 0.01 11.37 30.85
N ARG A 87 1.26 11.06 31.24
CA ARG A 87 2.25 10.52 30.31
C ARG A 87 1.98 9.05 30.03
N LEU A 88 1.73 8.26 31.09
CA LEU A 88 1.43 6.84 30.98
C LEU A 88 0.19 6.59 30.11
N SER A 89 -0.88 7.38 30.26
CA SER A 89 -2.07 7.25 29.41
C SER A 89 -1.74 7.51 27.94
N ARG A 90 -0.98 8.58 27.65
CA ARG A 90 -0.58 8.93 26.29
C ARG A 90 0.35 7.90 25.66
N ASP A 91 1.24 7.30 26.45
CA ASP A 91 2.15 6.26 25.97
C ASP A 91 1.36 4.98 25.62
N LEU A 92 0.38 4.61 26.45
CA LEU A 92 -0.54 3.49 26.16
C LEU A 92 -1.37 3.76 24.90
N ASP A 93 -1.80 4.99 24.66
CA ASP A 93 -2.53 5.38 23.45
C ASP A 93 -1.63 5.19 22.20
N VAL A 94 -0.34 5.56 22.28
CA VAL A 94 0.61 5.39 21.17
C VAL A 94 0.90 3.91 20.90
N GLU A 95 1.12 3.11 21.95
CA GLU A 95 1.34 1.67 21.80
C GLU A 95 0.12 0.97 21.17
N ALA A 96 -1.09 1.35 21.59
CA ALA A 96 -2.33 0.84 21.01
C ALA A 96 -2.46 1.20 19.52
N LEU A 97 -2.10 2.42 19.12
CA LEU A 97 -2.11 2.84 17.71
C LEU A 97 -1.08 2.07 16.86
N ILE A 98 0.11 1.79 17.41
CA ILE A 98 1.12 0.98 16.71
C ILE A 98 0.66 -0.48 16.55
N ALA A 99 0.05 -1.04 17.58
CA ALA A 99 -0.54 -2.38 17.52
C ALA A 99 -1.72 -2.44 16.56
N ALA A 100 -2.55 -1.40 16.51
CA ALA A 100 -3.64 -1.25 15.55
C ALA A 100 -3.14 -1.24 14.11
N ALA A 101 -2.09 -0.46 13.83
CA ALA A 101 -1.43 -0.50 12.53
C ALA A 101 -0.87 -1.91 12.22
N ALA A 102 -0.45 -2.69 13.22
CA ALA A 102 0.01 -4.06 13.05
C ALA A 102 -1.13 -5.10 12.88
N GLY A 103 -2.39 -4.68 12.83
CA GLY A 103 -3.54 -5.54 12.59
C GLY A 103 -4.28 -5.99 13.86
N PHE A 104 -3.98 -5.41 15.01
CA PHE A 104 -4.67 -5.76 16.25
C PHE A 104 -5.77 -4.77 16.62
N PRO A 105 -6.96 -5.21 17.07
CA PRO A 105 -7.94 -4.28 17.61
C PRO A 105 -7.42 -3.59 18.88
N ILE A 106 -7.90 -2.36 19.09
CA ILE A 106 -7.44 -1.45 20.16
C ILE A 106 -7.83 -1.99 21.54
N ASP A 107 -9.04 -2.52 21.67
CA ASP A 107 -9.72 -2.83 22.93
C ASP A 107 -10.28 -4.26 23.02
N SER A 108 -10.04 -5.08 22.00
CA SER A 108 -10.47 -6.47 21.95
C SER A 108 -9.33 -7.42 21.56
N LEU A 109 -9.60 -8.72 21.66
CA LEU A 109 -8.72 -9.77 21.17
C LEU A 109 -9.04 -10.09 19.71
N THR A 110 -8.05 -10.49 18.94
CA THR A 110 -8.27 -11.08 17.61
C THR A 110 -8.89 -12.47 17.72
N GLU A 111 -9.49 -12.96 16.63
CA GLU A 111 -9.97 -14.36 16.57
C GLU A 111 -8.85 -15.38 16.82
N GLU A 112 -7.63 -15.09 16.35
CA GLU A 112 -6.44 -15.91 16.59
C GLU A 112 -6.03 -15.92 18.06
N GLU A 113 -6.07 -14.77 18.74
CA GLU A 113 -5.81 -14.66 20.18
C GLU A 113 -6.83 -15.46 20.99
N ILE A 114 -8.11 -15.42 20.58
CA ILE A 114 -9.18 -16.21 21.21
C ILE A 114 -8.99 -17.71 20.96
N HIS A 115 -8.65 -18.09 19.73
CA HIS A 115 -8.45 -19.49 19.34
C HIS A 115 -7.27 -20.14 20.10
N ASP A 116 -6.17 -19.41 20.25
CA ASP A 116 -4.99 -19.86 20.99
C ASP A 116 -5.18 -19.81 22.52
N ALA A 117 -6.35 -19.38 22.98
CA ALA A 117 -6.70 -19.26 24.40
C ALA A 117 -5.63 -18.50 25.21
N VAL A 118 -5.18 -17.36 24.68
CA VAL A 118 -4.12 -16.54 25.31
C VAL A 118 -4.48 -16.04 26.71
N ILE A 119 -5.78 -16.04 27.03
CA ILE A 119 -6.31 -15.84 28.38
C ILE A 119 -7.37 -16.91 28.70
N PRO A 120 -7.53 -17.28 29.98
CA PRO A 120 -8.44 -18.36 30.38
C PRO A 120 -9.93 -18.03 30.27
N SER A 121 -10.29 -16.74 30.35
CA SER A 121 -11.68 -16.28 30.29
C SER A 121 -11.76 -14.94 29.57
N LEU A 122 -12.73 -14.79 28.67
CA LEU A 122 -12.96 -13.55 27.94
C LEU A 122 -13.56 -12.47 28.85
N GLY A 123 -13.15 -11.22 28.63
CA GLY A 123 -13.57 -10.05 29.40
C GLY A 123 -12.81 -9.86 30.72
N GLY A 124 -13.11 -8.75 31.39
CA GLY A 124 -12.51 -8.42 32.69
C GLY A 124 -11.08 -7.88 32.60
N THR A 125 -10.44 -7.76 33.77
CA THR A 125 -9.13 -7.12 33.93
C THR A 125 -7.99 -7.89 33.27
N ALA A 126 -8.07 -9.23 33.24
CA ALA A 126 -7.06 -10.07 32.60
C ALA A 126 -6.93 -9.79 31.09
N GLN A 127 -8.04 -9.61 30.39
CA GLN A 127 -8.04 -9.25 28.97
C GLN A 127 -7.43 -7.86 28.74
N VAL A 128 -7.84 -6.87 29.54
CA VAL A 128 -7.30 -5.50 29.44
C VAL A 128 -5.79 -5.49 29.68
N SER A 129 -5.32 -6.20 30.71
CA SER A 129 -3.89 -6.34 31.00
C SER A 129 -3.14 -7.07 29.89
N TYR A 130 -3.72 -8.13 29.31
CA TYR A 130 -3.11 -8.84 28.19
C TYR A 130 -2.97 -7.94 26.96
N ILE A 131 -4.02 -7.21 26.57
CA ILE A 131 -3.99 -6.29 25.42
C ILE A 131 -2.90 -5.22 25.62
N ALA A 132 -2.81 -4.63 26.81
CA ALA A 132 -1.76 -3.66 27.12
C ALA A 132 -0.35 -4.26 26.98
N VAL A 133 -0.14 -5.49 27.50
CA VAL A 133 1.14 -6.21 27.38
C VAL A 133 1.45 -6.52 25.91
N ARG A 134 0.50 -7.03 25.14
CA ARG A 134 0.66 -7.32 23.70
C ARG A 134 1.02 -6.05 22.94
N ASN A 135 0.32 -4.95 23.18
CA ASN A 135 0.58 -3.66 22.54
C ASN A 135 1.99 -3.15 22.84
N HIS A 136 2.42 -3.27 24.10
CA HIS A 136 3.76 -2.90 24.52
C HIS A 136 4.84 -3.69 23.75
N ILE A 137 4.70 -5.02 23.67
CA ILE A 137 5.68 -5.89 22.98
C ILE A 137 5.75 -5.57 21.49
N VAL A 138 4.59 -5.42 20.83
CA VAL A 138 4.51 -5.06 19.41
C VAL A 138 5.16 -3.70 19.15
N SER A 139 4.78 -2.68 19.94
CA SER A 139 5.34 -1.33 19.84
C SER A 139 6.86 -1.33 20.01
N ARG A 140 7.35 -2.05 21.02
CA ARG A 140 8.78 -2.18 21.31
C ARG A 140 9.55 -2.77 20.16
N TRP A 141 9.09 -3.88 19.57
CA TRP A 141 9.75 -4.46 18.41
C TRP A 141 9.65 -3.56 17.18
N ARG A 142 8.50 -2.92 16.94
CA ARG A 142 8.30 -2.01 15.80
C ARG A 142 9.15 -0.75 15.87
N SER A 143 9.63 -0.36 17.06
CA SER A 143 10.56 0.76 17.21
C SER A 143 11.88 0.52 16.46
N ASP A 144 12.43 -0.69 16.52
CA ASP A 144 13.56 -1.14 15.70
C ASP A 144 13.44 -2.64 15.36
N PRO A 145 12.80 -2.99 14.22
CA PRO A 145 12.55 -4.36 13.80
C PRO A 145 13.81 -5.00 13.21
N SER A 146 14.92 -4.28 13.15
CA SER A 146 16.20 -4.82 12.72
C SER A 146 16.85 -5.67 13.81
N LEU A 147 16.36 -5.52 15.06
CA LEU A 147 16.81 -6.26 16.22
C LEU A 147 15.88 -7.44 16.51
N TRP A 148 16.47 -8.48 17.10
CA TRP A 148 15.72 -9.55 17.72
C TRP A 148 15.27 -9.12 19.12
N LEU A 149 13.96 -8.96 19.32
CA LEU A 149 13.40 -8.73 20.64
C LEU A 149 13.35 -10.06 21.40
N THR A 150 14.13 -10.20 22.47
CA THR A 150 14.07 -11.36 23.37
C THR A 150 12.90 -11.25 24.36
N GLU A 151 12.46 -12.39 24.90
CA GLU A 151 11.45 -12.41 25.96
C GLU A 151 11.89 -11.61 27.20
N SER A 152 13.17 -11.72 27.59
CA SER A 152 13.73 -10.95 28.71
C SER A 152 13.65 -9.44 28.48
N GLN A 153 13.93 -8.98 27.26
CA GLN A 153 13.75 -7.57 26.90
C GLN A 153 12.27 -7.17 26.85
N ALA A 154 11.38 -8.08 26.48
CA ALA A 154 9.93 -7.84 26.50
C ALA A 154 9.38 -7.68 27.93
N LEU A 155 10.02 -8.29 28.93
CA LEU A 155 9.67 -8.13 30.35
C LEU A 155 10.10 -6.78 30.94
N GLU A 156 11.09 -6.10 30.33
CA GLU A 156 11.58 -4.83 30.84
C GLU A 156 10.47 -3.77 30.83
N SER A 157 10.37 -2.99 31.92
CA SER A 157 9.33 -1.97 32.11
C SER A 157 7.90 -2.52 32.33
N ILE A 158 7.72 -3.84 32.42
CA ILE A 158 6.46 -4.48 32.80
C ILE A 158 6.52 -4.92 34.27
N ARG A 159 5.43 -4.67 35.02
CA ARG A 159 5.30 -5.07 36.42
C ARG A 159 5.34 -6.59 36.57
N ALA A 160 5.99 -7.07 37.63
CA ALA A 160 6.16 -8.51 37.90
C ALA A 160 4.85 -9.31 37.90
N GLU A 161 3.76 -8.70 38.37
CA GLU A 161 2.41 -9.29 38.38
C GLU A 161 1.86 -9.63 36.98
N HIS A 162 2.42 -9.04 35.91
CA HIS A 162 2.02 -9.28 34.53
C HIS A 162 3.03 -10.13 33.75
N HIS A 163 4.12 -10.62 34.36
CA HIS A 163 5.16 -11.39 33.66
C HIS A 163 4.60 -12.67 33.02
N GLY A 164 3.62 -13.34 33.65
CA GLY A 164 2.94 -14.48 33.04
C GLY A 164 2.25 -14.13 31.71
N LEU A 165 1.65 -12.94 31.62
CA LEU A 165 1.02 -12.46 30.37
C LEU A 165 2.05 -12.14 29.30
N VAL A 166 3.25 -11.69 29.67
CA VAL A 166 4.35 -11.43 28.73
C VAL A 166 4.79 -12.71 28.05
N VAL A 167 4.96 -13.81 28.80
CA VAL A 167 5.35 -15.11 28.23
C VAL A 167 4.34 -15.57 27.18
N VAL A 168 3.05 -15.46 27.51
CA VAL A 168 1.95 -15.86 26.61
C VAL A 168 1.89 -14.97 25.38
N ALA A 169 1.86 -13.65 25.55
CA ALA A 169 1.80 -12.69 24.45
C ALA A 169 3.04 -12.78 23.55
N TYR A 170 4.24 -12.87 24.13
CA TYR A 170 5.49 -13.02 23.38
C TYR A 170 5.49 -14.30 22.55
N SER A 171 5.08 -15.42 23.16
CA SER A 171 5.00 -16.72 22.47
C SER A 171 4.02 -16.69 21.30
N PHE A 172 2.83 -16.11 21.51
CA PHE A 172 1.81 -15.89 20.49
C PHE A 172 2.34 -15.03 19.34
N LEU A 173 2.83 -13.83 19.65
CA LEU A 173 3.33 -12.86 18.66
C LEU A 173 4.48 -13.43 17.82
N LEU A 174 5.39 -14.16 18.45
CA LEU A 174 6.52 -14.76 17.76
C LEU A 174 6.09 -15.96 16.89
N ARG A 175 5.16 -16.79 17.36
CA ARG A 175 4.63 -17.94 16.61
C ARG A 175 3.87 -17.52 15.36
N HIS A 176 3.02 -16.50 15.47
CA HIS A 176 2.20 -15.98 14.37
C HIS A 176 2.93 -14.95 13.50
N GLY A 177 4.17 -14.60 13.83
CA GLY A 177 5.02 -13.74 12.98
C GLY A 177 4.69 -12.26 13.07
N TYR A 178 4.15 -11.79 14.20
CA TYR A 178 3.90 -10.37 14.46
C TYR A 178 5.14 -9.59 14.93
N ILE A 179 6.11 -10.31 15.51
CA ILE A 179 7.43 -9.80 15.91
C ILE A 179 8.54 -10.71 15.41
N ASN A 180 9.77 -10.19 15.39
CA ASN A 180 10.98 -10.90 14.98
C ASN A 180 10.87 -11.63 13.63
N PHE A 181 10.07 -11.10 12.71
CA PHE A 181 10.01 -11.61 11.34
C PHE A 181 10.91 -10.79 10.42
N GLY A 182 11.19 -11.33 9.24
CA GLY A 182 11.85 -10.62 8.16
C GLY A 182 13.29 -11.04 7.94
N LEU A 183 14.16 -10.09 7.61
CA LEU A 183 15.43 -10.33 6.94
C LEU A 183 16.63 -9.62 7.57
N ALA A 184 16.47 -8.93 8.69
CA ALA A 184 17.61 -8.30 9.34
C ALA A 184 18.62 -9.35 9.85
N PRO A 185 19.92 -9.03 9.92
CA PRO A 185 20.95 -9.98 10.34
C PRO A 185 20.68 -10.64 11.69
N ALA A 186 20.16 -9.89 12.67
CA ALA A 186 19.81 -10.42 13.99
C ALA A 186 18.62 -11.40 13.96
N ILE A 187 17.73 -11.26 12.97
CA ILE A 187 16.60 -12.17 12.74
C ILE A 187 17.09 -13.45 12.06
N LEU A 188 17.95 -13.32 11.05
CA LEU A 188 18.48 -14.47 10.30
C LEU A 188 19.48 -15.31 11.10
N SER A 189 20.19 -14.70 12.06
CA SER A 189 21.14 -15.40 12.93
C SER A 189 20.50 -16.03 14.17
N ALA A 190 19.22 -15.76 14.43
CA ALA A 190 18.51 -16.37 15.54
C ALA A 190 18.45 -17.90 15.31
N PRO A 191 18.73 -18.71 16.35
CA PRO A 191 18.69 -20.16 16.21
C PRO A 191 17.26 -20.59 15.82
N PRO A 192 17.12 -21.53 14.88
CA PRO A 192 15.81 -22.08 14.58
C PRO A 192 15.23 -22.68 15.85
N ARG A 193 13.92 -22.51 16.03
CA ARG A 193 13.21 -23.14 17.14
C ARG A 193 13.34 -24.66 17.04
N GLN A 194 13.23 -25.33 18.18
CA GLN A 194 13.15 -26.79 18.18
C GLN A 194 11.96 -27.21 17.31
N PRO A 195 12.17 -28.20 16.41
CA PRO A 195 11.08 -28.69 15.59
C PRO A 195 9.97 -29.24 16.50
N PRO A 196 8.71 -29.20 16.05
CA PRO A 196 7.58 -29.70 16.85
C PRO A 196 7.67 -31.22 17.11
N SER A 197 8.46 -31.95 16.32
CA SER A 197 8.74 -33.38 16.48
C SER A 197 10.12 -33.74 15.93
N LEU A 198 10.62 -34.92 16.29
CA LEU A 198 11.81 -35.53 15.68
C LEU A 198 11.42 -36.84 14.98
N PRO A 199 11.74 -37.03 13.68
CA PRO A 199 12.40 -36.06 12.79
C PRO A 199 11.54 -34.82 12.53
N ALA A 200 12.18 -33.72 12.14
CA ALA A 200 11.49 -32.47 11.84
C ALA A 200 10.50 -32.67 10.67
N PRO A 201 9.24 -32.20 10.79
CA PRO A 201 8.27 -32.35 9.71
C PRO A 201 8.70 -31.60 8.45
N ALA A 202 8.43 -32.20 7.29
CA ALA A 202 8.74 -31.69 5.98
C ALA A 202 7.52 -31.02 5.34
N VAL A 203 7.68 -29.77 4.89
CA VAL A 203 6.65 -28.99 4.20
C VAL A 203 7.08 -28.72 2.75
N ILE A 204 6.20 -29.08 1.81
CA ILE A 204 6.37 -28.74 0.39
C ILE A 204 5.55 -27.49 0.08
N ILE A 205 6.22 -26.43 -0.36
CA ILE A 205 5.57 -25.18 -0.76
C ILE A 205 5.50 -25.15 -2.29
N ILE A 206 4.30 -24.90 -2.83
CA ILE A 206 4.05 -24.82 -4.28
C ILE A 206 3.96 -23.33 -4.65
N GLY A 207 4.98 -22.83 -5.35
CA GLY A 207 5.14 -21.43 -5.76
C GLY A 207 6.16 -20.66 -4.90
N ALA A 208 7.07 -19.94 -5.57
CA ALA A 208 8.09 -19.08 -4.97
C ALA A 208 7.77 -17.58 -5.18
N GLY A 209 6.49 -17.21 -5.10
CA GLY A 209 6.07 -15.80 -4.97
C GLY A 209 6.26 -15.29 -3.53
N LEU A 210 5.91 -14.02 -3.25
CA LEU A 210 6.04 -13.45 -1.89
C LEU A 210 5.38 -14.33 -0.81
N ALA A 211 4.16 -14.84 -1.06
CA ALA A 211 3.46 -15.73 -0.13
C ALA A 211 4.28 -17.00 0.20
N GLY A 212 4.76 -17.71 -0.82
CA GLY A 212 5.53 -18.94 -0.64
C GLY A 212 6.90 -18.69 -0.01
N LEU A 213 7.59 -17.60 -0.39
CA LEU A 213 8.89 -17.25 0.18
C LEU A 213 8.79 -16.82 1.64
N SER A 214 7.78 -16.01 2.01
CA SER A 214 7.54 -15.62 3.40
C SER A 214 7.20 -16.83 4.26
N ALA A 215 6.32 -17.71 3.79
CA ALA A 215 5.99 -18.94 4.50
C ALA A 215 7.21 -19.87 4.64
N ALA A 216 8.02 -20.00 3.60
CA ALA A 216 9.25 -20.80 3.63
C ALA A 216 10.20 -20.32 4.73
N ARG A 217 10.44 -19.00 4.82
CA ARG A 217 11.29 -18.43 5.87
C ARG A 217 10.74 -18.65 7.26
N HIS A 218 9.43 -18.41 7.44
CA HIS A 218 8.78 -18.60 8.73
C HIS A 218 8.82 -20.06 9.18
N LEU A 219 8.54 -21.01 8.28
CA LEU A 219 8.61 -22.43 8.60
C LEU A 219 10.05 -22.89 8.91
N LEU A 220 11.05 -22.38 8.18
CA LEU A 220 12.46 -22.66 8.48
C LEU A 220 12.87 -22.12 9.86
N SER A 221 12.42 -20.92 10.25
CA SER A 221 12.72 -20.35 11.57
C SER A 221 12.02 -21.12 12.70
N LEU A 222 10.89 -21.75 12.41
CA LEU A 222 10.19 -22.68 13.31
C LEU A 222 10.78 -24.10 13.33
N GLY A 223 11.88 -24.36 12.60
CA GLY A 223 12.59 -25.64 12.60
C GLY A 223 12.04 -26.71 11.65
N PHE A 224 11.08 -26.37 10.78
CA PHE A 224 10.58 -27.31 9.77
C PHE A 224 11.60 -27.52 8.64
N LYS A 225 11.56 -28.71 8.02
CA LYS A 225 12.26 -28.95 6.75
C LYS A 225 11.39 -28.44 5.62
N VAL A 226 11.91 -27.56 4.77
CA VAL A 226 11.13 -26.94 3.68
C VAL A 226 11.72 -27.30 2.32
N ALA A 227 10.85 -27.47 1.31
CA ALA A 227 11.22 -27.48 -0.10
C ALA A 227 10.21 -26.64 -0.88
N VAL A 228 10.67 -25.76 -1.77
CA VAL A 228 9.80 -24.89 -2.58
C VAL A 228 9.86 -25.33 -4.04
N LEU A 229 8.72 -25.60 -4.66
CA LEU A 229 8.61 -25.95 -6.08
C LEU A 229 8.08 -24.76 -6.87
N GLU A 230 8.87 -24.24 -7.80
CA GLU A 230 8.51 -23.08 -8.62
C GLU A 230 8.40 -23.48 -10.10
N GLY A 231 7.27 -23.16 -10.71
CA GLY A 231 7.02 -23.52 -12.11
C GLY A 231 7.87 -22.72 -13.10
N ARG A 232 8.24 -21.49 -12.78
CA ARG A 232 9.10 -20.63 -13.60
C ARG A 232 10.59 -20.91 -13.33
N CYS A 233 11.45 -20.35 -14.17
CA CYS A 233 12.90 -20.33 -13.96
C CYS A 233 13.37 -19.17 -13.07
N ARG A 234 12.45 -18.53 -12.32
CA ARG A 234 12.73 -17.40 -11.42
C ARG A 234 11.75 -17.38 -10.26
N PRO A 235 12.13 -16.81 -9.09
CA PRO A 235 11.20 -16.54 -8.01
C PRO A 235 10.39 -15.25 -8.27
N GLY A 236 9.53 -14.89 -7.32
CA GLY A 236 8.79 -13.64 -7.26
C GLY A 236 7.39 -13.69 -7.84
N GLY A 237 7.12 -14.62 -8.76
CA GLY A 237 5.80 -14.74 -9.38
C GLY A 237 5.37 -13.42 -10.04
N ARG A 238 4.31 -12.81 -9.47
CA ARG A 238 3.74 -11.51 -9.88
C ARG A 238 4.50 -10.29 -9.37
N VAL A 239 5.56 -10.46 -8.59
CA VAL A 239 6.55 -9.41 -8.33
C VAL A 239 7.74 -9.69 -9.24
N TYR A 240 7.91 -8.84 -10.25
CA TYR A 240 8.96 -9.02 -11.25
C TYR A 240 9.52 -7.67 -11.68
N THR A 241 10.75 -7.43 -11.25
CA THR A 241 11.55 -6.31 -11.75
C THR A 241 12.42 -6.80 -12.90
N LYS A 242 12.37 -6.10 -14.03
CA LYS A 242 13.31 -6.30 -15.13
C LYS A 242 14.30 -5.15 -15.20
N ARG A 243 15.56 -5.44 -15.49
CA ARG A 243 16.55 -4.44 -15.87
C ARG A 243 16.47 -4.24 -17.38
N MET A 244 16.12 -3.04 -17.82
CA MET A 244 16.12 -2.62 -19.22
C MET A 244 17.45 -1.95 -19.55
N HIS A 245 17.91 -2.16 -20.77
CA HIS A 245 19.09 -1.56 -21.35
C HIS A 245 18.72 -0.95 -22.70
N SER A 246 19.27 0.21 -23.01
CA SER A 246 19.14 0.82 -24.31
C SER A 246 19.82 -0.03 -25.38
N SER A 247 19.13 -0.25 -26.50
CA SER A 247 19.70 -0.86 -27.71
C SER A 247 20.34 0.17 -28.64
N SER A 248 20.34 1.47 -28.27
CA SER A 248 20.94 2.53 -29.07
C SER A 248 22.47 2.52 -28.97
N ALA A 249 23.15 2.57 -30.13
CA ALA A 249 24.59 2.80 -30.18
C ALA A 249 24.97 4.21 -29.67
N GLU A 250 24.06 5.18 -29.78
CA GLU A 250 24.29 6.56 -29.31
C GLU A 250 24.13 6.68 -27.79
N PHE A 251 23.30 5.83 -27.19
CA PHE A 251 22.99 5.85 -25.76
C PHE A 251 23.21 4.48 -25.09
N PRO A 252 24.42 3.91 -25.16
CA PRO A 252 24.67 2.52 -24.74
C PRO A 252 24.62 2.32 -23.21
N ASN A 253 24.75 3.40 -22.45
CA ASN A 253 24.81 3.36 -20.98
C ASN A 253 23.45 3.60 -20.31
N VAL A 254 22.40 3.83 -21.09
CA VAL A 254 21.07 4.06 -20.52
C VAL A 254 20.46 2.74 -20.06
N THR A 255 20.14 2.69 -18.76
CA THR A 255 19.53 1.51 -18.14
C THR A 255 18.47 1.94 -17.13
N ALA A 256 17.50 1.06 -16.86
CA ALA A 256 16.43 1.34 -15.90
C ALA A 256 15.91 0.04 -15.28
N ALA A 257 15.56 0.06 -13.99
CA ALA A 257 14.79 -1.00 -13.36
C ALA A 257 13.30 -0.73 -13.50
N VAL A 258 12.55 -1.68 -14.06
CA VAL A 258 11.10 -1.57 -14.21
C VAL A 258 10.39 -2.67 -13.45
N ASP A 259 9.40 -2.30 -12.63
CA ASP A 259 8.48 -3.27 -12.04
C ASP A 259 7.34 -3.57 -13.01
N LEU A 260 7.50 -4.70 -13.68
CA LEU A 260 6.47 -5.30 -14.50
C LEU A 260 5.35 -5.84 -13.58
N GLY A 261 5.70 -6.36 -12.41
CA GLY A 261 4.74 -6.85 -11.44
C GLY A 261 4.13 -5.80 -10.51
N GLY A 262 3.80 -6.26 -9.29
CA GLY A 262 3.45 -5.36 -8.17
C GLY A 262 4.58 -4.36 -7.88
N SER A 263 4.26 -3.08 -7.94
CA SER A 263 5.23 -1.97 -7.95
C SER A 263 5.08 -0.97 -6.81
N VAL A 264 3.87 -0.79 -6.27
CA VAL A 264 3.57 0.21 -5.23
C VAL A 264 3.40 -0.50 -3.89
N LEU A 265 3.98 0.06 -2.83
CA LEU A 265 3.63 -0.28 -1.45
C LEU A 265 2.49 0.62 -1.01
N THR A 266 1.31 0.04 -0.84
CA THR A 266 0.08 0.77 -0.49
C THR A 266 0.02 0.98 1.03
N GLY A 267 0.48 2.15 1.48
CA GLY A 267 0.56 2.47 2.90
C GLY A 267 1.78 1.81 3.53
N ILE A 268 2.49 2.55 4.38
CA ILE A 268 3.70 2.08 5.07
C ILE A 268 3.47 1.81 6.56
N ASN A 269 2.39 2.33 7.14
CA ASN A 269 2.04 2.08 8.52
C ASN A 269 1.46 0.67 8.60
N GLY A 270 2.04 -0.18 9.46
CA GLY A 270 1.57 -1.55 9.59
C GLY A 270 2.13 -2.53 8.56
N ASN A 271 2.46 -2.03 7.37
CA ASN A 271 2.84 -2.84 6.20
C ASN A 271 4.10 -3.69 6.44
N PRO A 272 4.02 -5.03 6.32
CA PRO A 272 5.18 -5.92 6.47
C PRO A 272 6.31 -5.61 5.47
N LEU A 273 6.00 -5.13 4.26
CA LEU A 273 7.01 -4.75 3.28
C LEU A 273 7.78 -3.49 3.69
N ALA A 274 7.14 -2.56 4.43
CA ALA A 274 7.84 -1.41 4.99
C ALA A 274 8.82 -1.83 6.10
N VAL A 275 8.46 -2.86 6.89
CA VAL A 275 9.38 -3.49 7.84
C VAL A 275 10.59 -4.08 7.11
N LEU A 276 10.37 -4.87 6.05
CA LEU A 276 11.45 -5.44 5.24
C LEU A 276 12.31 -4.33 4.59
N ALA A 277 11.70 -3.25 4.11
CA ALA A 277 12.44 -2.13 3.52
C ALA A 277 13.40 -1.52 4.54
N ARG A 278 12.94 -1.28 5.78
CA ARG A 278 13.79 -0.80 6.87
C ARG A 278 14.91 -1.78 7.22
N GLN A 279 14.59 -3.06 7.38
CA GLN A 279 15.58 -4.10 7.71
C GLN A 279 16.67 -4.26 6.63
N LEU A 280 16.30 -4.08 5.36
CA LEU A 280 17.21 -4.17 4.21
C LEU A 280 17.88 -2.84 3.86
N GLY A 281 17.59 -1.75 4.59
CA GLY A 281 18.10 -0.41 4.29
C GLY A 281 17.64 0.13 2.93
N LEU A 282 16.46 -0.27 2.45
CA LEU A 282 15.91 0.19 1.18
C LEU A 282 15.27 1.57 1.36
N PRO A 283 15.61 2.55 0.51
CA PRO A 283 14.93 3.84 0.52
C PRO A 283 13.47 3.69 0.08
N LEU A 284 12.62 4.56 0.59
CA LEU A 284 11.23 4.70 0.18
C LEU A 284 11.08 6.01 -0.59
N HIS A 285 10.52 5.95 -1.79
CA HIS A 285 10.12 7.15 -2.53
C HIS A 285 8.60 7.30 -2.43
N LYS A 286 8.14 8.29 -1.65
CA LYS A 286 6.72 8.63 -1.58
C LYS A 286 6.21 8.99 -2.98
N VAL A 287 5.13 8.32 -3.40
CA VAL A 287 4.40 8.70 -4.61
C VAL A 287 3.82 10.09 -4.39
N ARG A 288 4.20 11.02 -5.26
CA ARG A 288 3.70 12.40 -5.18
C ARG A 288 2.24 12.47 -5.58
N ASP A 289 1.54 13.32 -4.86
CA ASP A 289 0.10 13.55 -4.96
C ASP A 289 -0.33 14.19 -6.30
N ILE A 290 0.57 14.80 -7.07
CA ILE A 290 0.18 15.55 -8.27
C ILE A 290 0.05 14.60 -9.48
N CYS A 291 -1.17 14.48 -10.03
CA CYS A 291 -1.46 13.83 -11.32
C CYS A 291 -2.26 14.77 -12.23
N PRO A 292 -1.61 15.56 -13.09
CA PRO A 292 -2.33 16.36 -14.08
C PRO A 292 -3.00 15.45 -15.11
N LEU A 293 -4.17 15.85 -15.57
CA LEU A 293 -4.90 15.20 -16.65
C LEU A 293 -4.72 15.99 -17.95
N TYR A 294 -4.59 15.25 -19.05
CA TYR A 294 -4.41 15.82 -20.38
C TYR A 294 -5.47 15.32 -21.35
N LEU A 295 -5.96 16.24 -22.17
CA LEU A 295 -6.86 15.96 -23.28
C LEU A 295 -6.12 15.19 -24.40
N PRO A 296 -6.86 14.54 -25.33
CA PRO A 296 -6.26 13.84 -26.46
C PRO A 296 -5.37 14.73 -27.36
N ASP A 297 -5.61 16.04 -27.37
CA ASP A 297 -4.81 17.02 -28.12
C ASP A 297 -3.57 17.53 -27.38
N GLY A 298 -3.34 17.02 -26.15
CA GLY A 298 -2.20 17.35 -25.31
C GLY A 298 -2.36 18.56 -24.40
N ARG A 299 -3.47 19.29 -24.49
CA ARG A 299 -3.72 20.41 -23.58
C ARG A 299 -4.03 19.88 -22.18
N PRO A 300 -3.56 20.55 -21.11
CA PRO A 300 -3.97 20.20 -19.77
C PRO A 300 -5.46 20.48 -19.59
N VAL A 301 -6.14 19.62 -18.83
CA VAL A 301 -7.52 19.84 -18.40
C VAL A 301 -7.60 21.06 -17.47
N ASP A 302 -8.67 21.84 -17.58
CA ASP A 302 -8.93 22.95 -16.68
C ASP A 302 -9.20 22.46 -15.24
N SER A 303 -8.50 23.04 -14.26
CA SER A 303 -8.57 22.55 -12.87
C SER A 303 -9.95 22.68 -12.26
N ASP A 304 -10.75 23.67 -12.65
CA ASP A 304 -12.09 23.82 -12.09
C ASP A 304 -13.04 22.76 -12.65
N ILE A 305 -12.83 22.30 -13.89
CA ILE A 305 -13.59 21.19 -14.48
C ILE A 305 -13.19 19.88 -13.82
N ASP A 306 -11.89 19.64 -13.69
CA ASP A 306 -11.31 18.46 -13.02
C ASP A 306 -11.86 18.29 -11.60
N ASP A 307 -11.72 19.33 -10.76
CA ASP A 307 -12.19 19.32 -9.37
C ASP A 307 -13.72 19.07 -9.27
N ARG A 308 -14.51 19.63 -10.19
CA ARG A 308 -15.98 19.40 -10.24
C ARG A 308 -16.33 17.98 -10.65
N MET A 309 -15.63 17.42 -11.63
CA MET A 309 -15.89 16.07 -12.13
C MET A 309 -15.49 15.02 -11.11
N GLU A 310 -14.38 15.23 -10.40
CA GLU A 310 -13.97 14.38 -9.29
C GLU A 310 -15.04 14.38 -8.17
N ALA A 311 -15.50 15.56 -7.76
CA ALA A 311 -16.56 15.68 -6.75
C ALA A 311 -17.86 14.98 -7.19
N THR A 312 -18.22 15.11 -8.47
CA THR A 312 -19.40 14.47 -9.06
C THR A 312 -19.26 12.95 -9.05
N TYR A 313 -18.11 12.42 -9.46
CA TYR A 313 -17.81 10.99 -9.44
C TYR A 313 -17.89 10.41 -8.01
N ASN A 314 -17.31 11.09 -7.03
CA ASN A 314 -17.34 10.67 -5.62
C ASN A 314 -18.77 10.66 -5.05
N GLN A 315 -19.61 11.63 -5.43
CA GLN A 315 -21.03 11.63 -5.04
C GLN A 315 -21.81 10.45 -5.61
N ILE A 316 -21.50 10.00 -6.83
CA ILE A 316 -22.12 8.80 -7.39
C ILE A 316 -21.71 7.57 -6.58
N LEU A 317 -20.42 7.42 -6.29
CA LEU A 317 -19.93 6.31 -5.47
C LEU A 317 -20.66 6.29 -4.12
N GLU A 318 -20.80 7.44 -3.45
CA GLU A 318 -21.54 7.53 -2.19
C GLU A 318 -23.00 7.05 -2.34
N LYS A 319 -23.69 7.43 -3.41
CA LYS A 319 -25.06 6.94 -3.71
C LYS A 319 -25.11 5.43 -3.95
N VAL A 320 -24.12 4.87 -4.64
CA VAL A 320 -23.99 3.42 -4.78
C VAL A 320 -23.80 2.74 -3.42
N CYS A 321 -23.04 3.36 -2.52
CA CYS A 321 -22.84 2.84 -1.16
C CYS A 321 -24.12 2.88 -0.33
N GLN A 322 -24.93 3.93 -0.49
CA GLN A 322 -26.26 4.03 0.12
C GLN A 322 -27.19 2.95 -0.43
N LEU A 323 -27.21 2.75 -1.75
CA LEU A 323 -27.97 1.68 -2.40
C LEU A 323 -27.55 0.30 -1.89
N ARG A 324 -26.25 0.04 -1.77
CA ARG A 324 -25.72 -1.18 -1.17
C ARG A 324 -26.29 -1.41 0.22
N GLN A 325 -26.29 -0.38 1.08
CA GLN A 325 -26.80 -0.51 2.44
C GLN A 325 -28.28 -0.94 2.42
N THR A 326 -29.10 -0.30 1.59
CA THR A 326 -30.51 -0.66 1.42
C THR A 326 -30.68 -2.10 0.91
N VAL A 327 -29.91 -2.52 -0.09
CA VAL A 327 -29.97 -3.91 -0.62
C VAL A 327 -29.59 -4.92 0.46
N CYS A 328 -28.52 -4.66 1.21
CA CYS A 328 -28.10 -5.53 2.30
C CYS A 328 -29.16 -5.65 3.40
N ASP A 329 -29.81 -4.54 3.76
CA ASP A 329 -30.81 -4.50 4.84
C ASP A 329 -32.15 -5.12 4.42
N GLU A 330 -32.60 -4.91 3.18
CA GLU A 330 -33.94 -5.33 2.73
C GLU A 330 -33.97 -6.70 2.03
N LEU A 331 -32.94 -7.01 1.24
CA LEU A 331 -32.91 -8.20 0.37
C LEU A 331 -31.88 -9.24 0.81
N GLY A 332 -30.99 -8.86 1.73
CA GLY A 332 -29.87 -9.66 2.17
C GLY A 332 -28.71 -9.67 1.18
N ALA A 333 -27.49 -9.83 1.68
CA ALA A 333 -26.25 -9.72 0.90
C ALA A 333 -26.05 -10.82 -0.17
N ALA A 334 -27.01 -11.72 -0.35
CA ALA A 334 -27.02 -12.73 -1.41
C ALA A 334 -27.58 -12.18 -2.74
N VAL A 335 -28.32 -11.06 -2.70
CA VAL A 335 -28.76 -10.35 -3.90
C VAL A 335 -27.73 -9.29 -4.24
N ASP A 336 -27.13 -9.40 -5.42
CA ASP A 336 -26.05 -8.52 -5.86
C ASP A 336 -26.26 -8.10 -7.32
N ALA A 337 -25.82 -6.89 -7.63
CA ALA A 337 -25.81 -6.33 -8.96
C ALA A 337 -24.37 -5.96 -9.33
N SER A 338 -24.09 -5.73 -10.62
CA SER A 338 -22.77 -5.23 -10.97
C SER A 338 -22.61 -3.77 -10.55
N LEU A 339 -21.42 -3.40 -10.10
CA LEU A 339 -21.05 -2.02 -9.79
C LEU A 339 -21.23 -1.13 -11.03
N GLY A 340 -20.85 -1.63 -12.22
CA GLY A 340 -21.02 -0.95 -13.49
C GLY A 340 -22.47 -0.58 -13.78
N THR A 341 -23.40 -1.52 -13.59
CA THR A 341 -24.84 -1.25 -13.76
C THR A 341 -25.33 -0.15 -12.80
N ALA A 342 -24.90 -0.18 -11.55
CA ALA A 342 -25.28 0.85 -10.58
C ALA A 342 -24.75 2.24 -10.98
N LEU A 343 -23.47 2.32 -11.36
CA LEU A 343 -22.83 3.56 -11.80
C LEU A 343 -23.51 4.14 -13.05
N GLU A 344 -23.85 3.30 -14.02
CA GLU A 344 -24.56 3.74 -15.24
C GLU A 344 -25.96 4.28 -14.95
N VAL A 345 -26.71 3.62 -14.05
CA VAL A 345 -28.06 4.06 -13.67
C VAL A 345 -28.00 5.42 -12.97
N PHE A 346 -27.11 5.59 -12.00
CA PHE A 346 -26.95 6.87 -11.32
C PHE A 346 -26.40 7.96 -12.23
N GLY A 347 -25.47 7.63 -13.12
CA GLY A 347 -24.93 8.55 -14.12
C GLY A 347 -26.01 9.11 -15.04
N LYS A 348 -26.89 8.24 -15.56
CA LYS A 348 -28.03 8.65 -16.40
C LYS A 348 -29.06 9.48 -15.63
N ALA A 349 -29.40 9.06 -14.40
CA ALA A 349 -30.42 9.73 -13.59
C ALA A 349 -30.04 11.16 -13.17
N HIS A 350 -28.75 11.48 -13.12
CA HIS A 350 -28.24 12.79 -12.69
C HIS A 350 -27.70 13.64 -13.85
N GLU A 351 -27.91 13.20 -15.10
CA GLU A 351 -27.43 13.89 -16.32
C GLU A 351 -25.93 14.25 -16.23
N ILE A 352 -25.12 13.31 -15.75
CA ILE A 352 -23.69 13.54 -15.51
C ILE A 352 -22.93 13.51 -16.82
N ALA A 353 -21.89 14.34 -16.89
CA ALA A 353 -21.00 14.45 -18.04
C ALA A 353 -21.73 14.85 -19.34
N THR A 354 -22.33 16.04 -19.30
CA THR A 354 -23.14 16.58 -20.39
C THR A 354 -22.32 17.04 -21.59
N SER A 355 -21.09 17.50 -21.36
CA SER A 355 -20.15 17.87 -22.41
C SER A 355 -19.18 16.75 -22.74
N GLY A 356 -18.57 16.81 -23.93
CA GLY A 356 -17.56 15.82 -24.35
C GLY A 356 -16.37 15.76 -23.38
N GLU A 357 -15.88 16.90 -22.90
CA GLU A 357 -14.77 16.96 -21.94
C GLU A 357 -15.12 16.37 -20.58
N GLU A 358 -16.30 16.70 -20.03
CA GLU A 358 -16.77 16.09 -18.78
C GLU A 358 -16.95 14.56 -18.93
N ARG A 359 -17.36 14.09 -20.12
CA ARG A 359 -17.49 12.66 -20.41
C ARG A 359 -16.16 11.95 -20.40
N MET A 360 -15.15 12.52 -21.05
CA MET A 360 -13.80 11.97 -21.03
C MET A 360 -13.22 11.92 -19.61
N LEU A 361 -13.46 12.94 -18.79
CA LEU A 361 -13.04 12.97 -17.38
C LEU A 361 -13.75 11.89 -16.55
N PHE A 362 -15.06 11.76 -16.72
CA PHE A 362 -15.82 10.73 -16.03
C PHE A 362 -15.33 9.33 -16.41
N ASP A 363 -15.14 9.07 -17.70
CA ASP A 363 -14.62 7.80 -18.19
C ASP A 363 -13.18 7.54 -17.69
N TRP A 364 -12.35 8.57 -17.50
CA TRP A 364 -11.03 8.43 -16.87
C TRP A 364 -11.13 7.96 -15.41
N HIS A 365 -12.06 8.50 -14.62
CA HIS A 365 -12.30 8.01 -13.25
C HIS A 365 -12.81 6.57 -13.23
N LEU A 366 -13.70 6.20 -14.17
CA LEU A 366 -14.14 4.80 -14.32
C LEU A 366 -12.97 3.88 -14.68
N ALA A 367 -12.10 4.29 -15.60
CA ALA A 367 -10.90 3.55 -15.96
C ALA A 367 -9.94 3.38 -14.77
N ASN A 368 -9.82 4.41 -13.92
CA ASN A 368 -9.02 4.35 -12.70
C ASN A 368 -9.60 3.36 -11.67
N LEU A 369 -10.93 3.25 -11.58
CA LEU A 369 -11.61 2.25 -10.76
C LEU A 369 -11.43 0.83 -11.31
N GLU A 370 -11.51 0.66 -12.64
CA GLU A 370 -11.18 -0.60 -13.31
C GLU A 370 -9.73 -1.00 -13.11
N TYR A 371 -8.81 -0.03 -13.12
CA TYR A 371 -7.39 -0.23 -12.83
C TYR A 371 -7.17 -0.73 -11.39
N ALA A 372 -7.77 -0.06 -10.40
CA ALA A 372 -7.63 -0.42 -8.99
C ALA A 372 -8.08 -1.87 -8.73
N ASN A 373 -9.14 -2.30 -9.40
CA ASN A 373 -9.71 -3.64 -9.27
C ASN A 373 -9.16 -4.66 -10.29
N ALA A 374 -8.41 -4.18 -11.29
CA ALA A 374 -8.04 -4.91 -12.49
C ALA A 374 -9.23 -5.64 -13.16
N ALA A 375 -10.43 -5.08 -13.14
CA ALA A 375 -11.63 -5.78 -13.63
C ALA A 375 -12.56 -4.81 -14.34
N LEU A 376 -13.42 -5.35 -15.21
CA LEU A 376 -14.54 -4.61 -15.76
C LEU A 376 -15.51 -4.27 -14.62
N LEU A 377 -16.06 -3.05 -14.62
CA LEU A 377 -17.08 -2.67 -13.64
C LEU A 377 -18.33 -3.56 -13.71
N SER A 378 -18.62 -4.14 -14.89
CA SER A 378 -19.69 -5.11 -15.09
C SER A 378 -19.50 -6.45 -14.37
N ASP A 379 -18.26 -6.77 -14.00
CA ASP A 379 -17.89 -8.02 -13.33
C ASP A 379 -17.68 -7.82 -11.82
N LEU A 380 -17.65 -6.57 -11.36
CA LEU A 380 -17.49 -6.23 -9.95
C LEU A 380 -18.82 -6.27 -9.21
N SER A 381 -18.80 -6.90 -8.03
CA SER A 381 -19.90 -6.88 -7.08
C SER A 381 -20.17 -5.45 -6.59
N MET A 382 -21.39 -4.95 -6.73
CA MET A 382 -21.77 -3.67 -6.14
C MET A 382 -21.67 -3.74 -4.61
N VAL A 383 -21.98 -4.89 -4.02
CA VAL A 383 -21.99 -5.07 -2.56
C VAL A 383 -20.59 -5.22 -1.97
N PHE A 384 -19.70 -5.95 -2.64
CA PHE A 384 -18.45 -6.43 -2.03
C PHE A 384 -17.14 -5.97 -2.70
N TRP A 385 -17.20 -5.11 -3.73
CA TRP A 385 -15.96 -4.67 -4.43
C TRP A 385 -14.94 -4.02 -3.51
N ASP A 386 -15.37 -3.30 -2.47
CA ASP A 386 -14.57 -2.56 -1.48
C ASP A 386 -14.66 -3.15 -0.07
N GLN A 387 -14.93 -4.45 0.06
CA GLN A 387 -15.05 -5.11 1.37
C GLN A 387 -13.73 -5.10 2.18
N ASP A 388 -12.60 -4.84 1.53
CA ASP A 388 -11.26 -4.79 2.14
C ASP A 388 -10.86 -3.40 2.65
N ASP A 389 -11.61 -2.34 2.30
CA ASP A 389 -11.34 -0.95 2.71
C ASP A 389 -11.15 -0.75 4.22
N PRO A 390 -11.94 -1.38 5.12
CA PRO A 390 -11.72 -1.24 6.57
C PRO A 390 -10.35 -1.72 7.06
N TYR A 391 -9.63 -2.49 6.25
CA TYR A 391 -8.32 -3.08 6.57
C TYR A 391 -7.16 -2.38 5.84
N GLU A 392 -7.42 -1.22 5.22
CA GLU A 392 -6.39 -0.43 4.55
C GLU A 392 -5.23 -0.06 5.49
N MET A 393 -4.01 -0.12 4.95
CA MET A 393 -2.81 0.29 5.67
C MET A 393 -2.58 1.79 5.49
N GLY A 394 -2.47 2.52 6.60
CA GLY A 394 -2.24 3.97 6.55
C GLY A 394 -0.81 4.37 6.15
N GLY A 395 -0.57 5.68 6.09
CA GLY A 395 0.72 6.26 5.73
C GLY A 395 0.92 6.41 4.22
N ASP A 396 2.12 6.87 3.82
CA ASP A 396 2.39 7.19 2.42
C ASP A 396 2.44 5.94 1.52
N HIS A 397 1.93 6.07 0.29
CA HIS A 397 2.20 5.11 -0.77
C HIS A 397 3.62 5.31 -1.30
N CYS A 398 4.38 4.23 -1.47
CA CYS A 398 5.79 4.32 -1.82
C CYS A 398 6.19 3.41 -2.98
N PHE A 399 7.14 3.87 -3.79
CA PHE A 399 7.96 3.05 -4.66
C PHE A 399 9.27 2.65 -3.96
N ILE A 400 9.84 1.52 -4.35
CA ILE A 400 11.19 1.11 -3.97
C ILE A 400 12.15 1.41 -5.13
N PRO A 401 13.13 2.32 -4.93
CA PRO A 401 14.18 2.53 -5.91
C PRO A 401 14.93 1.23 -6.27
N GLY A 402 15.01 0.95 -7.56
CA GLY A 402 15.56 -0.29 -8.12
C GLY A 402 14.57 -1.46 -8.20
N GLY A 403 13.32 -1.27 -7.79
CA GLY A 403 12.20 -2.20 -7.95
C GLY A 403 12.01 -3.24 -6.84
N ASN A 404 10.80 -3.79 -6.77
CA ASN A 404 10.36 -4.72 -5.72
C ASN A 404 11.00 -6.12 -5.80
N GLY A 405 11.66 -6.45 -6.90
CA GLY A 405 12.47 -7.65 -7.07
C GLY A 405 13.61 -7.75 -6.06
N ARG A 406 14.01 -6.63 -5.44
CA ARG A 406 14.95 -6.62 -4.32
C ARG A 406 14.42 -7.37 -3.11
N PHE A 407 13.12 -7.25 -2.78
CA PHE A 407 12.50 -8.06 -1.74
C PHE A 407 12.50 -9.54 -2.10
N VAL A 408 12.15 -9.86 -3.35
CA VAL A 408 12.11 -11.25 -3.83
C VAL A 408 13.48 -11.90 -3.72
N HIS A 409 14.53 -11.23 -4.17
CA HIS A 409 15.89 -11.75 -4.12
C HIS A 409 16.34 -12.01 -2.68
N ALA A 410 16.14 -11.02 -1.80
CA ALA A 410 16.49 -11.16 -0.38
C ALA A 410 15.64 -12.23 0.32
N LEU A 411 14.34 -12.34 0.01
CA LEU A 411 13.48 -13.38 0.55
C LEU A 411 13.85 -14.78 0.04
N ALA A 412 14.34 -14.93 -1.19
CA ALA A 412 14.70 -16.22 -1.78
C ALA A 412 16.07 -16.76 -1.33
N GLU A 413 16.93 -15.91 -0.77
CA GLU A 413 18.29 -16.28 -0.37
C GLU A 413 18.31 -17.42 0.65
N ASN A 414 19.13 -18.44 0.40
CA ASN A 414 19.27 -19.63 1.27
C ASN A 414 17.98 -20.45 1.48
N ILE A 415 17.00 -20.33 0.58
CA ILE A 415 15.81 -21.20 0.56
C ILE A 415 16.02 -22.32 -0.47
N PRO A 416 15.69 -23.58 -0.14
CA PRO A 416 15.75 -24.70 -1.09
C PRO A 416 14.61 -24.62 -2.12
N ILE A 417 14.84 -23.86 -3.20
CA ILE A 417 13.88 -23.65 -4.30
C ILE A 417 14.28 -24.49 -5.52
N PHE A 418 13.33 -25.26 -6.04
CA PHE A 418 13.46 -26.06 -7.25
C PHE A 418 12.70 -25.38 -8.39
N TYR A 419 13.45 -24.71 -9.28
CA TYR A 419 12.91 -24.00 -10.44
C TYR A 419 12.57 -24.92 -11.61
N GLY A 420 11.67 -24.46 -12.49
CA GLY A 420 11.21 -25.25 -13.64
C GLY A 420 10.50 -26.55 -13.22
N ARG A 421 9.86 -26.54 -12.04
CA ARG A 421 9.09 -27.65 -11.48
C ARG A 421 7.62 -27.26 -11.41
N THR A 422 6.96 -27.28 -12.56
CA THR A 422 5.52 -27.03 -12.63
C THR A 422 4.80 -28.21 -12.00
N VAL A 423 4.16 -28.00 -10.85
CA VAL A 423 3.36 -29.03 -10.18
C VAL A 423 2.13 -29.36 -11.02
N THR A 424 1.86 -30.66 -11.18
CA THR A 424 0.74 -31.19 -11.98
C THR A 424 -0.25 -31.98 -11.14
N SER A 425 0.19 -32.58 -10.01
CA SER A 425 -0.68 -33.32 -9.11
C SER A 425 -0.23 -33.19 -7.65
N VAL A 426 -1.18 -33.13 -6.73
CA VAL A 426 -0.97 -33.14 -5.29
C VAL A 426 -1.84 -34.23 -4.69
N ASN A 427 -1.22 -35.30 -4.20
CA ASN A 427 -1.89 -36.36 -3.47
C ASN A 427 -1.70 -36.12 -1.96
N TYR A 428 -2.78 -36.12 -1.18
CA TYR A 428 -2.73 -35.85 0.25
C TYR A 428 -3.67 -36.78 1.03
N GLY A 429 -3.31 -37.11 2.27
CA GLY A 429 -4.09 -38.00 3.14
C GLY A 429 -3.52 -38.04 4.55
N CYS A 430 -3.86 -39.08 5.32
CA CYS A 430 -3.36 -39.26 6.69
C CYS A 430 -1.84 -39.49 6.77
N ASP A 431 -1.23 -40.00 5.70
CA ASP A 431 0.20 -40.34 5.64
C ASP A 431 1.08 -39.21 5.07
N GLY A 432 0.53 -37.99 4.99
CA GLY A 432 1.18 -36.80 4.46
C GLY A 432 0.83 -36.51 3.00
N VAL A 433 1.80 -35.98 2.25
CA VAL A 433 1.61 -35.45 0.90
C VAL A 433 2.66 -35.97 -0.10
N LEU A 434 2.23 -36.15 -1.34
CA LEU A 434 3.08 -36.49 -2.49
C LEU A 434 2.76 -35.55 -3.66
N VAL A 435 3.74 -34.73 -4.03
CA VAL A 435 3.60 -33.67 -5.04
C VAL A 435 4.39 -34.04 -6.29
N TYR A 436 3.72 -34.05 -7.44
CA TYR A 436 4.31 -34.42 -8.73
C TYR A 436 4.56 -33.19 -9.59
N SER A 437 5.73 -33.12 -10.24
CA SER A 437 6.05 -32.10 -11.23
C SER A 437 5.95 -32.61 -12.67
N ASN A 438 5.90 -31.68 -13.62
CA ASN A 438 5.95 -31.92 -15.06
C ASN A 438 7.17 -32.74 -15.54
N THR A 439 8.22 -32.83 -14.72
CA THR A 439 9.41 -33.66 -14.99
C THR A 439 9.27 -35.12 -14.57
N GLY A 440 8.12 -35.51 -14.00
CA GLY A 440 7.89 -36.85 -13.45
C GLY A 440 8.51 -37.06 -12.06
N GLN A 441 9.20 -36.07 -11.50
CA GLN A 441 9.73 -36.13 -10.13
C GLN A 441 8.58 -36.05 -9.12
N ALA A 442 8.69 -36.84 -8.05
CA ALA A 442 7.77 -36.82 -6.93
C ALA A 442 8.48 -36.32 -5.67
N PHE A 443 7.84 -35.41 -4.94
CA PHE A 443 8.32 -34.83 -3.70
C PHE A 443 7.41 -35.28 -2.57
N ARG A 444 7.96 -35.93 -1.55
CA ARG A 444 7.23 -36.39 -0.36
C ARG A 444 7.44 -35.42 0.80
N GLY A 445 6.36 -35.10 1.51
CA GLY A 445 6.38 -34.31 2.73
C GLY A 445 5.25 -34.71 3.67
N ASP A 446 5.23 -34.13 4.86
CA ASP A 446 4.14 -34.29 5.82
C ASP A 446 2.99 -33.32 5.50
N MET A 447 3.30 -32.15 4.95
CA MET A 447 2.34 -31.11 4.59
C MET A 447 2.67 -30.46 3.25
N ALA A 448 1.66 -29.93 2.57
CA ALA A 448 1.82 -29.08 1.39
C ALA A 448 1.14 -27.72 1.60
N LEU A 449 1.82 -26.65 1.21
CA LEU A 449 1.27 -25.30 1.16
C LEU A 449 1.17 -24.84 -0.30
N CYS A 450 -0.05 -24.71 -0.81
CA CYS A 450 -0.30 -24.29 -2.19
C CYS A 450 -0.46 -22.77 -2.29
N THR A 451 0.51 -22.09 -2.93
CA THR A 451 0.52 -20.62 -3.09
C THR A 451 0.39 -20.17 -4.55
N VAL A 452 -0.08 -21.07 -5.42
CA VAL A 452 -0.26 -20.75 -6.85
C VAL A 452 -1.34 -19.66 -7.03
N PRO A 453 -1.24 -18.84 -8.08
CA PRO A 453 -2.26 -17.83 -8.37
C PRO A 453 -3.66 -18.43 -8.57
N LEU A 454 -4.71 -17.67 -8.24
CA LEU A 454 -6.10 -18.09 -8.43
C LEU A 454 -6.38 -18.55 -9.88
N GLY A 455 -5.83 -17.87 -10.89
CA GLY A 455 -5.97 -18.29 -12.29
C GLY A 455 -5.43 -19.69 -12.60
N VAL A 456 -4.41 -20.17 -11.88
CA VAL A 456 -3.90 -21.55 -12.03
C VAL A 456 -4.91 -22.54 -11.47
N LEU A 457 -5.53 -22.23 -10.33
CA LEU A 457 -6.58 -23.04 -9.73
C LEU A 457 -7.84 -23.08 -10.60
N LYS A 458 -8.28 -21.94 -11.13
CA LYS A 458 -9.43 -21.84 -12.06
C LYS A 458 -9.21 -22.64 -13.34
N LYS A 459 -7.99 -22.67 -13.87
CA LYS A 459 -7.64 -23.47 -15.05
C LYS A 459 -7.64 -24.98 -14.77
N GLY A 460 -7.63 -25.41 -13.51
CA GLY A 460 -7.56 -26.83 -13.15
C GLY A 460 -6.23 -27.49 -13.55
N SER A 461 -5.14 -26.73 -13.64
CA SER A 461 -3.84 -27.24 -14.10
C SER A 461 -3.13 -28.16 -13.08
N ILE A 462 -3.63 -28.22 -11.85
CA ILE A 462 -3.12 -29.08 -10.78
C ILE A 462 -4.26 -30.02 -10.37
N GLN A 463 -4.01 -31.32 -10.46
CA GLN A 463 -4.95 -32.34 -9.97
C GLN A 463 -4.77 -32.53 -8.46
N PHE A 464 -5.84 -32.40 -7.69
CA PHE A 464 -5.83 -32.70 -6.26
C PHE A 464 -6.43 -34.08 -6.03
N LYS A 465 -5.77 -34.93 -5.22
CA LYS A 465 -6.24 -36.27 -4.85
C LYS A 465 -6.16 -36.48 -3.33
N PRO A 466 -7.30 -36.59 -2.61
CA PRO A 466 -8.67 -36.44 -3.10
C PRO A 466 -8.93 -35.02 -3.65
N GLU A 467 -10.06 -34.83 -4.33
CA GLU A 467 -10.43 -33.51 -4.84
C GLU A 467 -10.60 -32.50 -3.70
N LEU A 468 -10.42 -31.21 -4.03
CA LEU A 468 -10.71 -30.14 -3.09
C LEU A 468 -12.19 -30.17 -2.69
N PRO A 469 -12.55 -29.85 -1.43
CA PRO A 469 -13.95 -29.80 -1.01
C PRO A 469 -14.80 -28.91 -1.91
N VAL A 470 -16.07 -29.30 -2.16
CA VAL A 470 -16.99 -28.58 -3.05
C VAL A 470 -17.07 -27.09 -2.71
N LYS A 471 -17.17 -26.75 -1.41
CA LYS A 471 -17.19 -25.34 -0.94
C LYS A 471 -15.97 -24.54 -1.43
N LYS A 472 -14.78 -25.16 -1.47
CA LYS A 472 -13.54 -24.53 -1.96
C LYS A 472 -13.54 -24.40 -3.48
N GLN A 473 -14.02 -25.41 -4.20
CA GLN A 473 -14.15 -25.36 -5.65
C GLN A 473 -15.11 -24.22 -6.06
N GLU A 474 -16.26 -24.10 -5.40
CA GLU A 474 -17.22 -23.04 -5.67
C GLU A 474 -16.67 -21.65 -5.33
N ALA A 475 -15.89 -21.50 -4.24
CA ALA A 475 -15.21 -20.24 -3.95
C ALA A 475 -14.19 -19.86 -5.04
N ILE A 476 -13.40 -20.82 -5.55
CA ILE A 476 -12.46 -20.61 -6.66
C ILE A 476 -13.21 -20.19 -7.93
N LYS A 477 -14.39 -20.77 -8.20
CA LYS A 477 -15.20 -20.42 -9.37
C LYS A 477 -15.77 -19.00 -9.25
N ARG A 478 -16.33 -18.62 -8.09
CA ARG A 478 -16.99 -17.32 -7.90
C ARG A 478 -16.07 -16.11 -7.88
N LEU A 479 -14.89 -16.20 -7.25
CA LEU A 479 -13.98 -15.05 -7.16
C LEU A 479 -13.47 -14.64 -8.54
N GLY A 480 -13.47 -13.34 -8.84
CA GLY A 480 -12.86 -12.80 -10.05
C GLY A 480 -11.34 -13.00 -10.06
N PHE A 481 -10.76 -13.08 -11.26
CA PHE A 481 -9.33 -12.96 -11.45
C PHE A 481 -9.16 -11.82 -12.45
N GLY A 482 -8.74 -10.65 -11.96
CA GLY A 482 -8.72 -9.39 -12.73
C GLY A 482 -7.43 -9.12 -13.51
N LEU A 483 -7.53 -8.62 -14.74
CA LEU A 483 -6.46 -8.38 -15.73
C LEU A 483 -6.04 -6.89 -15.80
N LEU A 484 -4.74 -6.65 -15.84
CA LEU A 484 -4.12 -5.34 -16.03
C LEU A 484 -2.83 -5.51 -16.84
N ASN A 485 -2.58 -4.59 -17.75
CA ASN A 485 -1.36 -4.55 -18.55
C ASN A 485 -0.53 -3.28 -18.28
N LYS A 486 0.79 -3.42 -18.40
CA LYS A 486 1.76 -2.33 -18.30
C LYS A 486 2.58 -2.26 -19.59
N VAL A 487 2.95 -1.06 -20.01
CA VAL A 487 3.88 -0.83 -21.12
C VAL A 487 5.04 0.00 -20.61
N ALA A 488 6.25 -0.58 -20.62
CA ALA A 488 7.46 0.09 -20.17
C ALA A 488 8.20 0.72 -21.34
N LEU A 489 8.53 2.01 -21.24
CA LEU A 489 9.20 2.78 -22.28
C LEU A 489 10.49 3.40 -21.73
N LEU A 490 11.63 2.91 -22.22
CA LEU A 490 12.95 3.44 -21.88
C LEU A 490 13.40 4.43 -22.96
N PHE A 491 13.70 5.67 -22.56
CA PHE A 491 14.09 6.75 -23.46
C PHE A 491 15.58 7.08 -23.36
N PRO A 492 16.17 7.84 -24.30
CA PRO A 492 17.55 8.32 -24.16
C PRO A 492 17.77 9.29 -22.98
N TYR A 493 16.78 10.13 -22.70
CA TYR A 493 16.78 11.11 -21.62
C TYR A 493 15.34 11.42 -21.18
N THR A 494 15.18 12.03 -20.01
CA THR A 494 13.88 12.48 -19.50
C THR A 494 13.52 13.83 -20.12
N PHE A 495 12.48 13.86 -20.95
CA PHE A 495 11.94 15.09 -21.54
C PHE A 495 10.61 15.54 -20.91
N TRP A 496 10.01 14.70 -20.08
CA TRP A 496 8.84 15.03 -19.26
C TRP A 496 9.24 15.65 -17.91
N ASP A 497 8.27 16.21 -17.19
CA ASP A 497 8.49 16.82 -15.89
C ASP A 497 8.83 15.78 -14.81
N SER A 498 10.09 15.76 -14.39
CA SER A 498 10.61 14.88 -13.33
C SER A 498 10.10 15.20 -11.91
N SER A 499 9.44 16.34 -11.72
CA SER A 499 8.80 16.71 -10.45
C SER A 499 7.47 15.97 -10.22
N ARG A 500 6.97 15.28 -11.23
CA ARG A 500 5.73 14.49 -11.20
C ARG A 500 6.03 13.01 -11.32
N ASP A 501 5.35 12.22 -10.51
CA ASP A 501 5.46 10.76 -10.56
C ASP A 501 4.38 10.16 -11.46
N THR A 502 3.29 10.89 -11.73
CA THR A 502 2.15 10.38 -12.50
C THR A 502 1.54 11.48 -13.38
N PHE A 503 0.86 11.09 -14.46
CA PHE A 503 -0.03 11.95 -15.24
C PHE A 503 -1.07 11.11 -15.99
N GLY A 504 -2.27 11.65 -16.18
CA GLY A 504 -3.37 10.98 -16.86
C GLY A 504 -3.59 11.46 -18.28
N HIS A 505 -4.16 10.58 -19.11
CA HIS A 505 -4.54 10.85 -20.49
C HIS A 505 -6.01 10.48 -20.69
N LEU A 506 -6.78 11.43 -21.22
CA LEU A 506 -8.19 11.26 -21.54
C LEU A 506 -8.35 10.70 -22.95
N THR A 507 -9.47 10.04 -23.22
CA THR A 507 -9.82 9.52 -24.55
C THR A 507 -11.26 9.86 -24.88
N GLU A 508 -11.53 10.18 -26.16
CA GLU A 508 -12.88 10.50 -26.64
C GLU A 508 -13.79 9.28 -26.66
N ASN A 509 -13.22 8.08 -26.80
CA ASN A 509 -13.97 6.84 -26.91
C ASN A 509 -14.07 6.14 -25.55
N SER A 510 -15.27 6.11 -24.97
CA SER A 510 -15.55 5.44 -23.69
C SER A 510 -15.15 3.96 -23.67
N ASN A 511 -15.21 3.25 -24.80
CA ASN A 511 -14.81 1.84 -24.88
C ASN A 511 -13.29 1.65 -24.79
N GLN A 512 -12.52 2.73 -24.98
CA GLN A 512 -11.06 2.75 -24.88
C GLN A 512 -10.58 3.48 -23.63
N ARG A 513 -11.47 3.79 -22.67
CA ARG A 513 -11.15 4.59 -21.47
C ARG A 513 -9.94 4.11 -20.69
N GLY A 514 -9.66 2.81 -20.71
CA GLY A 514 -8.52 2.21 -20.03
C GLY A 514 -7.25 2.12 -20.87
N GLU A 515 -7.23 2.57 -22.13
CA GLU A 515 -6.05 2.51 -23.02
C GLU A 515 -5.09 3.64 -22.70
N PHE A 516 -3.94 3.31 -22.07
CA PHE A 516 -2.88 4.26 -21.71
C PHE A 516 -3.38 5.45 -20.87
N PHE A 517 -4.41 5.24 -20.05
CA PHE A 517 -5.10 6.30 -19.34
C PHE A 517 -4.25 6.94 -18.22
N LEU A 518 -3.25 6.22 -17.71
CA LEU A 518 -2.37 6.67 -16.63
C LEU A 518 -0.92 6.28 -16.91
N PHE A 519 -0.02 7.25 -16.76
CA PHE A 519 1.41 7.06 -16.90
C PHE A 519 2.12 7.26 -15.56
N TYR A 520 3.09 6.40 -15.27
CA TYR A 520 4.04 6.57 -14.18
C TYR A 520 5.42 6.97 -14.70
N SER A 521 5.95 8.06 -14.13
CA SER A 521 7.33 8.48 -14.29
C SER A 521 8.20 7.75 -13.27
N TYR A 522 9.05 6.86 -13.77
CA TYR A 522 9.97 6.09 -12.95
C TYR A 522 11.35 6.74 -12.85
N THR A 523 11.53 7.94 -13.38
CA THR A 523 12.83 8.65 -13.42
C THR A 523 13.51 8.71 -12.05
N SER A 524 12.75 8.94 -10.98
CA SER A 524 13.25 9.03 -9.60
C SER A 524 13.61 7.68 -8.96
N VAL A 525 13.10 6.56 -9.49
CA VAL A 525 13.16 5.24 -8.82
C VAL A 525 13.81 4.14 -9.66
N ALA A 526 13.77 4.22 -10.98
CA ALA A 526 14.33 3.21 -11.87
C ALA A 526 15.85 3.34 -12.08
N GLY A 527 16.41 4.51 -11.80
CA GLY A 527 17.81 4.84 -12.13
C GLY A 527 18.03 5.21 -13.60
N GLY A 528 16.97 5.51 -14.35
CA GLY A 528 17.02 5.94 -15.74
C GLY A 528 15.68 6.53 -16.25
N PRO A 529 15.68 7.12 -17.45
CA PRO A 529 14.51 7.77 -18.07
C PRO A 529 13.46 6.76 -18.54
N LEU A 530 12.62 6.32 -17.61
CA LEU A 530 11.62 5.28 -17.83
C LEU A 530 10.19 5.82 -17.57
N LEU A 531 9.29 5.58 -18.53
CA LEU A 531 7.85 5.73 -18.35
C LEU A 531 7.17 4.35 -18.33
N ILE A 532 6.07 4.25 -17.58
CA ILE A 532 5.16 3.11 -17.63
C ILE A 532 3.77 3.61 -17.98
N ALA A 533 3.17 3.13 -19.06
CA ALA A 533 1.76 3.34 -19.36
C ALA A 533 0.92 2.18 -18.83
N LEU A 534 -0.25 2.49 -18.27
CA LEU A 534 -1.18 1.50 -17.72
C LEU A 534 -2.34 1.25 -18.69
N VAL A 535 -2.73 -0.01 -18.80
CA VAL A 535 -3.88 -0.44 -19.60
C VAL A 535 -4.83 -1.25 -18.73
N ALA A 536 -6.07 -0.78 -18.61
CA ALA A 536 -7.10 -1.33 -17.72
C ALA A 536 -8.43 -1.60 -18.45
N GLY A 537 -9.37 -2.23 -17.75
CA GLY A 537 -10.72 -2.48 -18.26
C GLY A 537 -10.73 -3.28 -19.56
N GLU A 538 -11.66 -2.94 -20.46
CA GLU A 538 -11.82 -3.62 -21.74
C GLU A 538 -10.59 -3.47 -22.65
N SER A 539 -9.93 -2.31 -22.60
CA SER A 539 -8.67 -2.08 -23.30
C SER A 539 -7.59 -3.10 -22.92
N ALA A 540 -7.55 -3.57 -21.67
CA ALA A 540 -6.56 -4.57 -21.24
C ALA A 540 -6.82 -5.95 -21.89
N ILE A 541 -8.08 -6.30 -22.15
CA ILE A 541 -8.48 -7.55 -22.81
C ILE A 541 -8.12 -7.49 -24.30
N GLU A 542 -8.40 -6.38 -24.96
CA GLU A 542 -8.04 -6.17 -26.37
C GLU A 542 -6.53 -6.07 -26.56
N PHE A 543 -5.83 -5.50 -25.59
CA PHE A 543 -4.37 -5.42 -25.59
C PHE A 543 -3.70 -6.80 -25.68
N GLU A 544 -4.22 -7.82 -24.98
CA GLU A 544 -3.68 -9.19 -25.02
C GLU A 544 -3.82 -9.86 -26.40
N LYS A 545 -4.79 -9.41 -27.21
CA LYS A 545 -5.01 -9.90 -28.58
C LYS A 545 -4.11 -9.18 -29.59
N THR A 546 -3.51 -8.06 -29.20
CA THR A 546 -2.73 -7.19 -30.08
C THR A 546 -1.23 -7.56 -30.03
N PRO A 547 -0.50 -7.53 -31.17
CA PRO A 547 0.95 -7.70 -31.17
C PRO A 547 1.66 -6.61 -30.32
N PRO A 548 2.70 -6.96 -29.52
CA PRO A 548 3.37 -5.99 -28.64
C PRO A 548 3.96 -4.77 -29.36
N LYS A 549 4.37 -4.92 -30.61
CA LYS A 549 4.93 -3.83 -31.42
C LYS A 549 3.87 -2.74 -31.66
N ASP A 550 2.69 -3.14 -32.11
CA ASP A 550 1.58 -2.25 -32.43
C ASP A 550 1.07 -1.54 -31.17
N CYS A 551 1.02 -2.24 -30.03
CA CYS A 551 0.71 -1.66 -28.73
C CYS A 551 1.66 -0.52 -28.35
N VAL A 552 2.95 -0.68 -28.63
CA VAL A 552 3.95 0.34 -28.35
C VAL A 552 3.87 1.49 -29.33
N GLU A 553 3.65 1.23 -30.63
CA GLU A 553 3.44 2.28 -31.62
C GLU A 553 2.26 3.18 -31.22
N LYS A 554 1.12 2.58 -30.84
CA LYS A 554 -0.04 3.33 -30.30
C LYS A 554 0.30 4.15 -29.04
N CYS A 555 1.05 3.56 -28.10
CA CYS A 555 1.43 4.25 -26.87
C CYS A 555 2.31 5.48 -27.16
N LEU A 556 3.16 5.41 -28.19
CA LEU A 556 4.00 6.54 -28.61
C LEU A 556 3.19 7.63 -29.30
N GLU A 557 2.16 7.29 -30.07
CA GLU A 557 1.25 8.27 -30.70
C GLU A 557 0.57 9.14 -29.63
N VAL A 558 0.01 8.51 -28.60
CA VAL A 558 -0.55 9.21 -27.43
C VAL A 558 0.48 10.13 -26.78
N HIS A 559 1.72 9.67 -26.67
CA HIS A 559 2.79 10.44 -26.03
C HIS A 559 3.26 11.64 -26.87
N CYS A 560 3.30 11.51 -28.20
CA CYS A 560 3.62 12.59 -29.12
C CYS A 560 2.55 13.70 -29.12
N LEU A 561 1.30 13.36 -28.80
CA LEU A 561 0.18 14.31 -28.75
C LEU A 561 0.23 15.26 -27.54
N LEU A 562 0.87 14.89 -26.42
CA LEU A 562 0.96 15.68 -25.18
C LEU A 562 1.85 16.96 -25.25
N HIS A 563 1.99 17.60 -26.42
CA HIS A 563 2.78 18.83 -26.68
C HIS A 563 4.31 18.72 -26.52
N TRP A 564 4.92 17.55 -26.70
CA TRP A 564 6.39 17.42 -26.81
C TRP A 564 6.90 17.36 -28.26
N GLN A 565 6.27 18.12 -29.16
CA GLN A 565 6.76 18.35 -30.53
C GLN A 565 8.12 19.04 -30.51
N GLN A 566 9.21 18.26 -30.50
CA GLN A 566 10.37 18.41 -31.42
C GLN A 566 11.62 17.58 -31.07
N GLN A 567 11.70 16.82 -29.98
CA GLN A 567 12.98 16.15 -29.65
C GLN A 567 12.83 14.79 -28.98
N CYS A 568 12.63 13.71 -29.76
CA CYS A 568 13.50 12.51 -29.73
C CYS A 568 12.92 11.33 -30.52
N PRO A 569 13.73 10.58 -31.29
CA PRO A 569 13.40 9.22 -31.72
C PRO A 569 13.77 8.21 -30.60
N PRO A 570 12.82 7.53 -29.95
CA PRO A 570 13.17 6.46 -29.02
C PRO A 570 13.52 5.17 -29.78
N ASN A 571 14.53 4.45 -29.29
CA ASN A 571 14.62 3.01 -29.49
C ASN A 571 13.63 2.36 -28.53
N VAL A 572 12.64 1.64 -29.05
CA VAL A 572 11.46 1.23 -28.28
C VAL A 572 11.44 -0.27 -28.03
N TRP A 573 11.22 -0.66 -26.78
CA TRP A 573 11.08 -2.06 -26.38
C TRP A 573 9.75 -2.25 -25.68
N ALA A 574 8.86 -3.03 -26.30
CA ALA A 574 7.62 -3.52 -25.72
C ALA A 574 7.88 -4.87 -25.04
N GLU A 575 7.45 -5.05 -23.79
CA GLU A 575 7.38 -6.39 -23.22
C GLU A 575 6.01 -6.60 -22.57
N ARG A 576 5.47 -7.81 -22.75
CA ARG A 576 4.19 -8.23 -22.18
C ARG A 576 4.30 -8.35 -20.68
N ILE A 577 3.33 -7.80 -19.98
CA ILE A 577 3.29 -7.80 -18.54
C ILE A 577 1.88 -8.17 -18.09
N ILE A 578 1.69 -9.46 -17.80
CA ILE A 578 0.46 -9.95 -17.18
C ILE A 578 0.51 -9.55 -15.71
N VAL A 579 -0.19 -8.48 -15.33
CA VAL A 579 -0.45 -8.14 -13.92
C VAL A 579 -1.88 -8.58 -13.60
N MET A 580 -2.07 -9.21 -12.44
CA MET A 580 -3.41 -9.46 -11.93
C MET A 580 -3.45 -9.20 -10.42
N SER A 581 -4.39 -8.33 -10.08
CA SER A 581 -4.82 -7.85 -8.76
C SER A 581 -3.81 -6.98 -8.04
N PHE A 582 -3.99 -5.66 -8.17
CA PHE A 582 -3.66 -4.74 -7.09
C PHE A 582 -4.64 -4.98 -5.94
N PHE A 583 -4.14 -4.80 -4.71
CA PHE A 583 -5.00 -4.50 -3.58
C PHE A 583 -5.80 -3.25 -3.92
N ASN A 584 -7.05 -3.23 -3.52
CA ASN A 584 -7.92 -2.09 -3.72
C ASN A 584 -7.17 -0.84 -3.23
N PHE A 585 -7.02 0.16 -4.12
CA PHE A 585 -6.74 1.50 -3.66
C PHE A 585 -8.00 1.91 -2.93
N GLY A 586 -8.03 1.68 -1.61
CA GLY A 586 -9.18 1.94 -0.78
C GLY A 586 -9.70 3.35 -1.01
N ARG A 587 -11.01 3.55 -0.77
CA ARG A 587 -11.84 4.75 -0.98
C ARG A 587 -11.21 6.14 -0.82
N LEU A 588 -10.04 6.29 -0.21
CA LEU A 588 -9.35 7.57 -0.02
C LEU A 588 -7.95 7.66 -0.65
N ALA A 589 -7.33 6.56 -1.09
CA ALA A 589 -5.88 6.50 -1.34
C ALA A 589 -5.41 6.98 -2.71
N LEU A 590 -6.26 7.01 -3.75
CA LEU A 590 -5.90 7.64 -5.03
C LEU A 590 -6.73 8.88 -5.35
N LEU A 591 -7.93 9.02 -4.77
CA LEU A 591 -8.83 10.14 -5.04
C LEU A 591 -8.60 11.28 -4.05
N HIS A 592 -8.41 11.00 -2.75
CA HIS A 592 -8.16 12.03 -1.75
C HIS A 592 -6.68 12.41 -1.62
N PHE A 593 -5.78 11.52 -2.04
CA PHE A 593 -4.34 11.75 -1.92
C PHE A 593 -3.82 12.81 -2.87
N MET A 594 -4.55 13.19 -3.93
CA MET A 594 -3.95 14.00 -4.99
C MET A 594 -3.95 15.52 -4.79
N ARG A 595 -4.45 16.05 -3.65
CA ARG A 595 -4.31 17.51 -3.41
C ARG A 595 -4.51 18.07 -2.00
N LEU A 596 -5.03 17.34 -1.01
CA LEU A 596 -5.34 17.96 0.28
C LEU A 596 -4.21 17.82 1.30
N GLY A 597 -3.26 18.74 1.22
CA GLY A 597 -2.46 19.13 2.38
C GLY A 597 -3.31 19.98 3.34
N LEU A 598 -4.02 19.35 4.27
CA LEU A 598 -4.57 20.01 5.46
C LEU A 598 -4.84 19.00 6.59
N LEU A 599 -4.32 19.32 7.77
CA LEU A 599 -4.66 18.70 9.05
C LEU A 599 -6.16 18.88 9.32
N GLU A 600 -6.97 17.83 9.20
CA GLU A 600 -8.23 17.64 9.93
C GLU A 600 -8.79 16.24 9.63
N LEU A 601 -8.29 15.23 10.34
CA LEU A 601 -8.86 13.87 10.36
C LEU A 601 -8.89 13.33 11.81
N CYS A 602 -9.25 14.22 12.74
CA CYS A 602 -9.50 13.87 14.14
C CYS A 602 -10.96 14.09 14.59
N GLU A 603 -11.88 14.53 13.71
CA GLU A 603 -13.29 14.76 14.11
C GLU A 603 -14.32 13.85 13.41
N TYR A 604 -13.89 12.88 12.58
CA TYR A 604 -14.83 11.92 11.98
C TYR A 604 -15.12 10.69 12.88
N ILE A 605 -14.45 10.57 14.03
CA ILE A 605 -14.61 9.43 14.96
C ILE A 605 -15.56 9.75 16.14
N GLU A 606 -15.91 11.02 16.41
CA GLU A 606 -16.74 11.39 17.58
C GLU A 606 -18.23 11.64 17.29
N CYS A 607 -18.72 11.41 16.06
CA CYS A 607 -20.13 11.69 15.74
C CYS A 607 -20.88 10.49 15.12
N LYS A 608 -20.77 9.30 15.74
CA LYS A 608 -21.77 8.21 15.66
C LYS A 608 -21.85 7.35 16.93
N SER A 609 -21.56 7.92 18.10
CA SER A 609 -21.99 7.34 19.38
C SER A 609 -23.43 7.77 19.66
N GLU A 610 -24.40 7.08 19.05
CA GLU A 610 -25.80 6.90 19.52
C GLU A 610 -26.72 6.40 18.38
N VAL A 611 -26.51 5.18 17.87
CA VAL A 611 -27.63 4.37 17.33
C VAL A 611 -27.37 2.89 17.66
N SER A 612 -27.94 2.47 18.79
CA SER A 612 -28.28 1.09 19.20
C SER A 612 -27.36 -0.07 18.76
N LEU A 613 -26.33 -0.30 19.57
CA LEU A 613 -25.55 -1.55 19.66
C LEU A 613 -26.35 -2.70 20.34
N CYS A 614 -27.69 -2.71 20.25
CA CYS A 614 -28.56 -3.64 20.98
C CYS A 614 -29.24 -4.70 20.10
N CYS A 615 -29.25 -4.57 18.77
CA CYS A 615 -29.96 -5.52 17.88
C CYS A 615 -29.07 -6.53 17.13
N VAL A 616 -27.74 -6.37 17.11
CA VAL A 616 -26.84 -7.31 16.39
C VAL A 616 -26.29 -8.41 17.29
N THR A 617 -26.22 -8.17 18.61
CA THR A 617 -25.71 -9.14 19.60
C THR A 617 -26.77 -10.16 20.09
N GLN A 618 -28.06 -9.97 19.81
CA GLN A 618 -29.10 -10.95 20.15
C GLN A 618 -29.51 -11.89 19.00
N CYS A 619 -29.19 -11.56 17.74
CA CYS A 619 -29.53 -12.43 16.59
C CYS A 619 -28.42 -13.43 16.22
N VAL A 620 -27.16 -13.15 16.54
CA VAL A 620 -26.05 -14.09 16.24
C VAL A 620 -25.86 -15.13 17.36
N GLY A 621 -26.29 -14.83 18.59
CA GLY A 621 -26.24 -15.76 19.73
C GLY A 621 -27.38 -16.79 19.80
N ARG A 622 -28.46 -16.64 19.03
CA ARG A 622 -29.60 -17.61 19.00
C ARG A 622 -29.61 -18.55 17.81
N LEU A 623 -28.74 -18.35 16.81
CA LEU A 623 -28.60 -19.29 15.69
C LEU A 623 -27.64 -20.46 15.99
N TYR A 624 -26.82 -20.37 17.05
CA TYR A 624 -25.85 -21.41 17.42
C TYR A 624 -26.31 -22.39 18.51
N TYR A 625 -27.57 -22.31 18.98
CA TYR A 625 -28.13 -23.28 19.93
C TYR A 625 -29.20 -24.20 19.31
N VAL A 626 -29.55 -24.03 18.03
CA VAL A 626 -30.58 -24.85 17.34
C VAL A 626 -29.97 -25.78 16.27
N ILE A 627 -28.67 -25.70 16.02
CA ILE A 627 -27.97 -26.55 15.03
C ILE A 627 -27.13 -27.67 15.69
N SER A 628 -27.08 -27.72 17.03
CA SER A 628 -26.37 -28.79 17.76
C SER A 628 -27.27 -29.95 18.27
N GLU A 629 -28.58 -29.91 18.07
CA GLU A 629 -29.51 -30.96 18.56
C GLU A 629 -30.28 -31.71 17.45
N LYS A 630 -29.90 -31.57 16.18
CA LYS A 630 -30.57 -32.26 15.06
C LYS A 630 -29.69 -33.14 14.16
N GLU A 631 -28.52 -33.58 14.65
CA GLU A 631 -27.71 -34.63 13.99
C GLU A 631 -27.66 -35.95 14.78
N SER A 632 -28.62 -36.21 15.67
CA SER A 632 -28.74 -37.50 16.36
C SER A 632 -30.08 -38.23 16.15
N LEU A 633 -30.92 -37.80 15.20
CA LEU A 633 -32.10 -38.56 14.75
C LEU A 633 -32.49 -38.15 13.32
N ILE A 634 -31.95 -38.91 12.34
CA ILE A 634 -32.47 -39.37 11.03
C ILE A 634 -31.29 -39.62 10.10
#